data_AF-A0A9W4L5F8-F1
#
_entry.id   AF-A0A9W4L5F8-F1
#
_cell.length_a   1.000
_cell.length_b   1.000
_cell.length_c   1.000
_cell.angle_alpha   90.00
_cell.angle_beta   90.00
_cell.angle_gamma   90.00
#
_symmetry.space_group_name_H-M   'P 1'
#
loop_
_entity.id
_entity.type
_entity.pdbx_description
1 polymer ?
#
loop_
_entity_poly.entity_id
_entity_poly.type
_entity_poly.pdbx_seq_one_letter_code
_entity_poly.pdbx_strand_id
1 'polypeptide(L)'
;MLSEGHKYSLQAVGKEITFDLLEECNITNVGPITNEVSYKSLNEQYPKLELKKEPVFIVFDENRLVLKTYDYEEMMDFLQNQDE
;
A
#
# COMPACT_ATOMS: atom_id res chain seq x y z
N MET A 1 -10.58 12.72 -12.32
CA MET A 1 -11.36 11.54 -12.76
C MET A 1 -10.70 10.34 -12.12
N LEU A 2 -11.20 9.92 -10.96
CA LEU A 2 -10.79 8.65 -10.35
C LEU A 2 -11.51 7.58 -11.16
N SER A 3 -10.76 6.77 -11.91
CA SER A 3 -11.32 5.67 -12.69
C SER A 3 -12.08 4.72 -11.75
N GLU A 4 -13.31 4.39 -12.14
CA GLU A 4 -14.36 3.72 -11.36
C GLU A 4 -13.99 2.30 -10.85
N GLY A 5 -13.07 2.19 -9.90
CA GLY A 5 -12.75 0.89 -9.28
C GLY A 5 -11.59 0.87 -8.29
N HIS A 6 -10.68 1.85 -8.34
CA HIS A 6 -9.54 1.88 -7.40
C HIS A 6 -9.91 2.69 -6.16
N LYS A 7 -10.03 2.01 -5.02
CA LYS A 7 -10.37 2.58 -3.72
C LYS A 7 -9.13 2.92 -2.90
N TYR A 8 -8.07 2.12 -3.07
CA TYR A 8 -6.84 2.24 -2.30
C TYR A 8 -5.64 2.60 -3.17
N SER A 9 -4.67 3.30 -2.59
CA SER A 9 -3.32 3.48 -3.14
C SER A 9 -2.33 2.72 -2.27
N LEU A 10 -1.39 2.02 -2.89
CA LEU A 10 -0.40 1.22 -2.17
C LEU A 10 0.97 1.88 -2.26
N GLN A 11 1.63 2.06 -1.12
CA GLN A 11 3.00 2.50 -0.99
C GLN A 11 3.84 1.39 -0.37
N ALA A 12 4.79 0.87 -1.13
CA ALA A 12 5.73 -0.13 -0.66
C ALA A 12 7.13 0.47 -0.60
N VAL A 13 7.89 0.12 0.44
CA VAL A 13 9.26 0.61 0.63
C VAL A 13 10.20 -0.55 0.82
N GLY A 14 11.32 -0.54 0.12
CA GLY A 14 12.34 -1.59 0.22
C GLY A 14 11.92 -2.94 -0.38
N LYS A 15 10.68 -3.04 -0.88
CA LYS A 15 10.19 -4.16 -1.70
C LYS A 15 9.33 -3.61 -2.83
N GLU A 16 9.57 -4.12 -4.03
CA GLU A 16 8.77 -3.80 -5.19
C GLU A 16 7.47 -4.60 -5.17
N ILE A 17 6.35 -3.90 -5.30
CA ILE A 17 5.02 -4.48 -5.51
C ILE A 17 4.55 -4.12 -6.91
N THR A 18 4.05 -5.11 -7.63
CA THR A 18 3.50 -4.98 -8.97
C THR A 18 2.00 -5.24 -8.96
N PHE A 19 1.31 -4.76 -10.00
CA PHE A 19 -0.11 -5.05 -10.18
C PHE A 19 -0.35 -6.55 -10.39
N ASP A 20 0.56 -7.26 -11.07
CA ASP A 20 0.46 -8.72 -11.25
C ASP A 20 0.31 -9.46 -9.92
N LEU A 21 1.08 -9.08 -8.88
CA LEU A 21 0.99 -9.70 -7.56
C LEU A 21 -0.36 -9.45 -6.88
N LEU A 22 -0.94 -8.26 -7.09
CA LEU A 22 -2.26 -7.93 -6.57
C LEU A 22 -3.35 -8.67 -7.34
N GLU A 23 -3.23 -8.76 -8.67
CA GLU A 23 -4.15 -9.50 -9.53
C GLU A 23 -4.13 -11.01 -9.22
N GLU A 24 -2.97 -11.60 -8.91
CA GLU A 24 -2.86 -12.99 -8.43
C GLU A 24 -3.63 -13.21 -7.12
N CYS A 25 -3.68 -12.21 -6.25
CA CYS A 25 -4.48 -12.20 -5.03
C CYS A 25 -5.93 -11.73 -5.26
N ASN A 26 -6.35 -11.54 -6.51
CA ASN A 26 -7.69 -11.05 -6.89
C ASN A 26 -8.00 -9.63 -6.38
N ILE A 27 -6.95 -8.84 -6.12
CA ILE A 27 -7.02 -7.46 -5.63
C ILE A 27 -6.97 -6.51 -6.83
N THR A 28 -8.12 -5.94 -7.20
CA THR A 28 -8.25 -4.98 -8.32
C THR A 28 -8.68 -3.58 -7.85
N ASN A 29 -8.88 -3.41 -6.55
CA ASN A 29 -9.30 -2.16 -5.90
C ASN A 29 -8.12 -1.26 -5.49
N VAL A 30 -6.89 -1.61 -5.90
CA VAL A 30 -5.67 -0.85 -5.60
C VAL A 30 -5.16 -0.17 -6.85
N GLY A 31 -4.98 1.14 -6.79
CA GLY A 31 -4.24 1.93 -7.76
C GLY A 31 -4.19 3.39 -7.37
N PRO A 32 -3.06 4.10 -7.56
CA PRO A 32 -1.74 3.65 -8.04
C PRO A 32 -0.87 2.92 -6.99
N ILE A 33 0.09 2.11 -7.45
CA ILE A 33 1.15 1.52 -6.61
C ILE A 33 2.41 2.38 -6.72
N THR A 34 2.97 2.77 -5.58
CA THR A 34 4.21 3.55 -5.49
C THR A 34 5.25 2.72 -4.75
N ASN A 35 6.32 2.37 -5.45
CA ASN A 35 7.46 1.67 -4.86
C ASN A 35 8.56 2.70 -4.55
N GLU A 36 8.88 2.85 -3.28
CA GLU A 36 9.94 3.73 -2.81
C GLU A 36 11.17 2.92 -2.41
N VAL A 37 12.35 3.43 -2.74
CA VAL A 37 13.63 2.77 -2.39
C VAL A 37 14.01 3.04 -0.93
N SER A 38 13.43 4.07 -0.30
CA SER A 38 13.77 4.42 1.08
C SER A 38 12.61 5.11 1.79
N TYR A 39 12.47 4.80 3.07
CA TYR A 39 11.40 5.35 3.91
C TYR A 39 11.57 6.83 4.25
N LYS A 40 12.72 7.44 3.92
CA LYS A 40 13.00 8.85 4.18
C LYS A 40 12.00 9.78 3.49
N SER A 41 11.83 9.61 2.18
CA SER A 41 10.88 10.39 1.37
C SER A 41 9.44 10.24 1.87
N LEU A 42 9.07 9.05 2.32
CA LEU A 42 7.76 8.75 2.91
C LEU A 42 7.57 9.36 4.29
N ASN A 43 8.59 9.34 5.16
CA ASN A 43 8.54 10.03 6.44
C ASN A 43 8.48 11.56 6.26
N GLU A 44 9.06 12.12 5.20
CA GLU A 44 8.92 13.54 4.89
C GLU A 44 7.49 13.89 4.45
N GLN A 45 6.89 13.06 3.58
CA GLN A 45 5.49 13.25 3.15
C GLN A 45 4.48 12.97 4.28
N TYR A 46 4.77 11.96 5.10
CA TYR A 46 3.91 11.49 6.18
C TYR A 46 4.74 11.23 7.45
N PRO A 47 5.09 12.28 8.22
CA PRO A 47 5.89 12.15 9.43
C PRO A 47 5.25 11.26 10.51
N LYS A 48 3.94 11.02 10.42
CA LYS A 48 3.19 10.11 11.29
C LYS A 48 3.49 8.63 11.06
N LEU A 49 4.08 8.26 9.93
CA LEU A 49 4.41 6.87 9.65
C LEU A 49 5.55 6.37 10.56
N GLU A 50 6.45 7.27 10.96
CA GLU A 50 7.65 6.97 11.76
C GLU A 50 8.30 5.65 11.33
N LEU A 51 8.53 5.51 10.02
CA LEU A 51 9.13 4.33 9.45
C LEU A 51 10.56 4.21 9.97
N LYS A 52 10.86 3.08 10.62
CA LYS A 52 12.17 2.78 11.20
C LYS A 52 12.84 1.57 10.56
N LYS A 53 12.08 0.80 9.78
CA LYS A 53 12.53 -0.43 9.13
C LYS A 53 11.85 -0.61 7.78
N GLU A 54 12.51 -1.37 6.95
CA GLU A 54 12.11 -1.78 5.61
C GLU A 54 12.30 -3.31 5.51
N PRO A 55 11.44 -4.03 4.79
CA PRO A 55 10.35 -3.52 3.95
C PRO A 55 9.13 -3.04 4.75
N VAL A 56 8.37 -2.08 4.20
CA VAL A 56 7.10 -1.61 4.78
C VAL A 56 6.06 -1.39 3.69
N PHE A 57 4.81 -1.73 3.99
CA PHE A 57 3.66 -1.64 3.11
C PHE A 57 2.59 -0.76 3.74
N ILE A 58 2.10 0.18 2.96
CA ILE A 58 1.28 1.29 3.43
C ILE A 58 0.12 1.44 2.47
N VAL A 59 -1.09 1.25 2.97
CA VAL A 59 -2.32 1.36 2.17
C VAL A 59 -3.01 2.66 2.55
N PHE A 60 -3.37 3.44 1.52
CA PHE A 60 -4.10 4.69 1.64
C PHE A 60 -5.48 4.57 1.00
N ASP A 61 -6.52 5.09 1.65
CA ASP A 61 -7.89 5.23 1.15
C ASP A 61 -8.19 6.72 0.98
N GLU A 62 -8.41 7.21 -0.23
CA GLU A 62 -8.68 8.63 -0.50
C GLU A 62 -7.76 9.64 0.25
N ASN A 63 -6.45 9.34 0.34
CA ASN A 63 -5.41 10.07 1.10
C ASN A 63 -5.41 9.90 2.63
N ARG A 64 -6.14 8.92 3.17
CA ARG A 64 -6.07 8.50 4.57
C ARG A 64 -5.29 7.21 4.69
N LEU A 65 -4.31 7.19 5.60
CA LEU A 65 -3.63 5.96 5.96
C LEU A 65 -4.65 4.99 6.60
N VAL A 66 -4.89 3.85 5.95
CA VAL A 66 -5.80 2.81 6.48
C VAL A 66 -5.06 1.60 7.02
N LEU A 67 -3.89 1.28 6.44
CA LEU A 67 -3.06 0.19 6.90
C LEU A 67 -1.59 0.58 6.81
N LYS A 68 -0.83 0.20 7.84
CA LYS A 68 0.63 0.22 7.82
C LYS A 68 1.12 -1.08 8.42
N THR A 69 1.73 -1.93 7.61
CA THR A 69 2.31 -3.19 8.05
C THR A 69 3.70 -3.38 7.46
N TYR A 70 4.51 -4.18 8.12
CA TYR A 70 5.82 -4.60 7.62
C TYR A 70 5.76 -6.01 7.01
N ASP A 71 4.60 -6.67 7.14
CA ASP A 71 4.33 -8.00 6.64
C ASP A 71 3.49 -7.92 5.37
N TYR A 72 4.00 -8.54 4.32
CA TYR A 72 3.36 -8.57 3.02
C TYR A 72 2.02 -9.32 3.06
N GLU A 73 1.96 -10.41 3.83
CA GLU A 73 0.75 -11.23 3.97
C GLU A 73 -0.37 -10.46 4.65
N GLU A 74 -0.08 -9.68 5.71
CA GLU A 74 -1.08 -8.82 6.36
C GLU A 74 -1.63 -7.75 5.41
N MET A 75 -0.77 -7.17 4.57
CA MET A 75 -1.19 -6.19 3.57
C MET A 75 -2.15 -6.84 2.57
N MET A 76 -1.80 -8.03 2.06
CA MET A 76 -2.63 -8.75 1.11
C MET A 76 -3.97 -9.15 1.73
N ASP A 77 -3.96 -9.68 2.95
CA ASP A 77 -5.17 -10.05 3.68
C ASP A 77 -6.11 -8.85 3.85
N PHE A 78 -5.59 -7.68 4.24
CA PHE A 78 -6.39 -6.47 4.36
C PHE A 78 -7.00 -6.00 3.04
N LEU A 79 -6.23 -6.09 1.95
CA LEU A 79 -6.70 -5.69 0.62
C LEU A 79 -7.71 -6.69 0.04
N GLN A 80 -7.59 -7.97 0.40
CA GLN A 80 -8.47 -9.05 -0.03
C GLN A 80 -9.77 -9.12 0.78
N ASN A 81 -9.71 -8.90 2.10
CA ASN A 81 -10.87 -8.89 3.00
C ASN A 81 -11.61 -7.55 2.98
N GLN A 82 -12.25 -7.25 1.84
CA GLN A 82 -13.13 -6.09 1.65
C GLN A 82 -14.61 -6.35 2.01
N ASP A 83 -14.95 -7.59 2.36
CA ASP A 83 -16.30 -8.04 2.66
C ASP A 83 -16.48 -8.32 4.15
N GLU A 84 -17.18 -7.41 4.84
CA GLU A 84 -18.31 -7.72 5.71
C GLU A 84 -19.40 -6.65 5.55
#